data_AF-A0A9E4J1M9-F1
#
_entry.id   AF-A0A9E4J1M9-F1
#
_cell.length_a   1.000
_cell.length_b   1.000
_cell.length_c   1.000
_cell.angle_alpha   90.00
_cell.angle_beta   90.00
_cell.angle_gamma   90.00
#
_symmetry.space_group_name_H-M   'P 1'
#
loop_
_entity.id
_entity.type
_entity.pdbx_description
1 polymer ?
#
loop_
_entity_poly.entity_id
_entity_poly.type
_entity_poly.pdbx_seq_one_letter_code
_entity_poly.pdbx_strand_id
1 'polypeptide(L)'
;MNTMSETGRSARRAFRALPAARSLLVGLGALAAVLGLACAEPLDEPNEDSLKASFVAQIEADEYVRDLNVYGNEIHFARRDGSGEHVEWEVRIDSLSVEPWAGDEADVAGRVVSGWSVAGRPVSVEVGPNGLVTDMPIWVLDAGLAPECWALWDEEAKTWGW
;
A
#
# COMPACT_ATOMS: atom_id res chain seq x y z
N MET A 1 -57.07 3.80 -8.07
CA MET A 1 -58.08 3.22 -8.99
C MET A 1 -58.11 4.08 -10.25
N ASN A 2 -58.24 3.40 -11.39
CA ASN A 2 -58.40 3.87 -12.77
C ASN A 2 -57.15 4.30 -13.58
N THR A 3 -56.78 3.29 -14.39
CA THR A 3 -56.06 3.16 -15.66
C THR A 3 -56.42 4.11 -16.80
N MET A 4 -55.57 4.03 -17.85
CA MET A 4 -55.82 4.29 -19.29
C MET A 4 -55.75 5.78 -19.69
N SER A 5 -55.07 6.21 -20.77
CA SER A 5 -54.51 5.59 -21.98
C SER A 5 -53.58 6.62 -22.64
N GLU A 6 -52.65 6.21 -23.52
CA GLU A 6 -52.60 6.70 -24.91
C GLU A 6 -51.36 6.16 -25.63
N THR A 7 -51.63 5.34 -26.64
CA THR A 7 -50.67 4.86 -27.62
C THR A 7 -50.94 5.59 -28.92
N GLY A 8 -49.89 6.15 -29.54
CA GLY A 8 -49.90 6.41 -30.97
C GLY A 8 -49.26 7.72 -31.40
N ARG A 9 -48.14 7.63 -32.14
CA ARG A 9 -48.05 8.37 -33.40
C ARG A 9 -47.10 7.71 -34.39
N SER A 10 -47.66 7.60 -35.60
CA SER A 10 -47.14 7.02 -36.81
C SER A 10 -46.14 7.94 -37.54
N ALA A 11 -45.33 7.32 -38.40
CA ALA A 11 -45.13 7.67 -39.82
C ALA A 11 -43.69 8.01 -40.28
N ARG A 12 -43.08 7.01 -40.93
CA ARG A 12 -42.50 7.01 -42.28
C ARG A 12 -41.69 8.24 -42.75
N ARG A 13 -40.42 8.01 -43.08
CA ARG A 13 -39.80 8.53 -44.31
C ARG A 13 -38.86 7.48 -44.93
N ALA A 14 -39.10 7.20 -46.21
CA ALA A 14 -38.19 6.47 -47.08
C ALA A 14 -36.97 7.35 -47.41
N PHE A 15 -35.84 6.75 -47.83
CA PHE A 15 -35.18 7.01 -49.12
C PHE A 15 -33.81 6.28 -49.21
N ARG A 16 -33.64 5.57 -50.35
CA ARG A 16 -32.41 5.34 -51.15
C ARG A 16 -31.31 4.35 -50.71
N ALA A 17 -31.25 3.26 -51.50
CA ALA A 17 -30.15 2.76 -52.34
C ALA A 17 -28.72 2.54 -51.79
N LEU A 18 -28.25 1.29 -51.98
CA LEU A 18 -26.88 0.74 -51.86
C LEU A 18 -25.86 1.44 -52.80
N PRO A 19 -24.54 1.36 -52.53
CA PRO A 19 -23.75 0.23 -53.05
C PRO A 19 -22.66 -0.30 -52.11
N ALA A 20 -22.25 -1.54 -52.41
CA ALA A 20 -21.11 -2.24 -51.84
C ALA A 20 -19.76 -1.68 -52.33
N ALA A 21 -18.76 -1.64 -51.45
CA ALA A 21 -17.33 -1.61 -51.78
C ALA A 21 -16.54 -2.18 -50.57
N ARG A 22 -16.09 -3.43 -50.61
CA ARG A 22 -14.74 -3.89 -51.01
C ARG A 22 -13.57 -3.28 -50.20
N SER A 23 -13.11 -4.10 -49.24
CA SER A 23 -11.73 -4.51 -49.01
C SER A 23 -10.69 -3.55 -48.40
N LEU A 24 -9.97 -4.14 -47.42
CA LEU A 24 -8.58 -3.93 -46.97
C LEU A 24 -8.30 -2.74 -46.03
N LEU A 25 -8.22 -3.04 -44.72
CA LEU A 25 -7.44 -2.30 -43.71
C LEU A 25 -6.83 -3.36 -42.78
N VAL A 26 -5.58 -3.76 -43.04
CA VAL A 26 -4.35 -3.27 -42.37
C VAL A 26 -4.35 -3.65 -40.89
N GLY A 27 -3.52 -4.65 -40.57
CA GLY A 27 -3.32 -5.15 -39.23
C GLY A 27 -2.71 -4.07 -38.33
N LEU A 28 -3.38 -3.82 -37.21
CA LEU A 28 -2.83 -3.11 -36.07
C LEU A 28 -2.35 -4.17 -35.08
N GLY A 29 -1.02 -4.35 -34.98
CA GLY A 29 -0.41 -5.16 -33.94
C GLY A 29 -0.65 -4.52 -32.58
N ALA A 30 -1.51 -5.14 -31.76
CA ALA A 30 -1.70 -4.75 -30.38
C ALA A 30 -0.48 -5.21 -29.56
N LEU A 31 0.35 -4.25 -29.14
CA LEU A 31 1.40 -4.47 -28.17
C LEU A 31 0.73 -4.64 -26.79
N ALA A 32 0.56 -5.89 -26.34
CA ALA A 32 0.02 -6.18 -25.02
C ALA A 32 1.09 -5.89 -23.95
N ALA A 33 0.91 -4.81 -23.20
CA ALA A 33 1.66 -4.55 -21.99
C ALA A 33 1.23 -5.55 -20.91
N VAL A 34 2.12 -6.49 -20.58
CA VAL A 34 1.95 -7.40 -19.45
C VAL A 34 2.25 -6.60 -18.17
N LEU A 35 1.23 -5.93 -17.64
CA LEU A 35 1.25 -5.39 -16.28
C LEU A 35 1.09 -6.58 -15.32
N GLY A 36 2.20 -7.07 -14.79
CA GLY A 36 2.20 -8.01 -13.68
C GLY A 36 1.74 -7.29 -12.42
N LEU A 37 0.43 -7.20 -12.21
CA LEU A 37 -0.12 -7.03 -10.87
C LEU A 37 0.23 -8.30 -10.10
N ALA A 38 1.25 -8.22 -9.25
CA ALA A 38 1.39 -9.16 -8.15
C ALA A 38 0.18 -8.91 -7.23
N CYS A 39 -0.89 -9.68 -7.43
CA CYS A 39 -1.98 -9.73 -6.47
C CYS A 39 -1.38 -10.28 -5.17
N ALA A 40 -1.25 -9.43 -4.15
CA ALA A 40 -0.98 -9.90 -2.80
C ALA A 40 -2.11 -10.88 -2.44
N GLU A 41 -1.73 -12.13 -2.16
CA GLU A 41 -2.68 -13.13 -1.67
C GLU A 41 -3.21 -12.66 -0.30
N PRO A 42 -4.49 -12.90 0.02
CA PRO A 42 -5.04 -12.58 1.33
C PRO A 42 -4.18 -13.21 2.42
N LEU A 43 -3.86 -12.44 3.46
CA LEU A 43 -3.12 -12.94 4.62
C LEU A 43 -4.09 -13.80 5.45
N ASP A 44 -3.93 -15.12 5.42
CA ASP A 44 -4.85 -16.00 6.16
C ASP A 44 -4.53 -16.07 7.68
N GLU A 45 -3.29 -15.78 8.07
CA GLU A 45 -2.81 -15.92 9.46
C GLU A 45 -1.79 -14.83 9.87
N PRO A 46 -1.79 -14.39 11.15
CA PRO A 46 -0.75 -13.52 11.69
C PRO A 46 0.55 -14.30 11.87
N ASN A 47 1.60 -13.89 11.18
CA ASN A 47 2.95 -14.45 11.29
C ASN A 47 4.00 -13.38 10.97
N GLU A 48 5.28 -13.70 11.15
CA GLU A 48 6.36 -12.72 10.96
C GLU A 48 6.45 -12.21 9.51
N ASP A 49 6.16 -13.05 8.52
CA ASP A 49 6.17 -12.64 7.12
C ASP A 49 5.03 -11.66 6.81
N SER A 50 3.84 -11.92 7.35
CA SER A 50 2.68 -11.03 7.19
C SER A 50 2.86 -9.72 7.94
N LEU A 51 3.48 -9.75 9.13
CA LEU A 51 3.85 -8.57 9.90
C LEU A 51 4.86 -7.70 9.14
N LYS A 52 5.92 -8.33 8.60
CA LYS A 52 6.92 -7.64 7.79
C LYS A 52 6.31 -7.01 6.55
N ALA A 53 5.46 -7.74 5.83
CA ALA A 53 4.78 -7.21 4.66
C ALA A 53 3.92 -6.00 5.02
N SER A 54 3.21 -6.03 6.15
CA SER A 54 2.43 -4.88 6.61
C SER A 54 3.30 -3.70 7.05
N PHE A 55 4.43 -3.94 7.73
CA PHE A 55 5.37 -2.89 8.10
C PHE A 55 5.93 -2.17 6.85
N VAL A 56 6.30 -2.92 5.81
CA VAL A 56 6.71 -2.36 4.51
C VAL A 56 5.57 -1.56 3.87
N ALA A 57 4.35 -2.10 3.87
CA ALA A 57 3.18 -1.42 3.33
C ALA A 57 2.88 -0.11 4.07
N GLN A 58 3.12 -0.05 5.39
CA GLN A 58 2.96 1.14 6.20
C GLN A 58 3.96 2.24 5.82
N ILE A 59 5.20 1.87 5.46
CA ILE A 59 6.18 2.80 4.88
C ILE A 59 5.72 3.27 3.50
N GLU A 60 5.28 2.35 2.64
CA GLU A 60 4.84 2.64 1.28
C GLU A 60 3.59 3.55 1.24
N ALA A 61 2.78 3.53 2.30
CA ALA A 61 1.57 4.36 2.41
C ALA A 61 1.85 5.87 2.50
N ASP A 62 3.08 6.31 2.85
CA ASP A 62 3.46 7.72 2.79
C ASP A 62 3.57 8.18 1.32
N GLU A 63 2.75 9.17 0.94
CA GLU A 63 2.63 9.65 -0.44
C GLU A 63 3.94 10.21 -1.06
N TYR A 64 4.93 10.54 -0.22
CA TYR A 64 6.24 11.07 -0.60
C TYR A 64 7.31 9.97 -0.72
N VAL A 65 7.02 8.74 -0.31
CA VAL A 65 7.90 7.58 -0.51
C VAL A 65 7.92 7.20 -1.99
N ARG A 66 9.12 6.93 -2.51
CA ARG A 66 9.41 6.55 -3.89
C ARG A 66 10.50 5.50 -3.92
N ASP A 67 10.54 4.75 -5.02
CA ASP A 67 11.60 3.78 -5.31
C ASP A 67 11.85 2.79 -4.16
N LEU A 68 10.77 2.34 -3.52
CA LEU A 68 10.83 1.38 -2.42
C LEU A 68 11.29 0.02 -2.93
N ASN A 69 12.33 -0.51 -2.30
CA ASN A 69 12.90 -1.82 -2.59
C ASN A 69 13.15 -2.57 -1.28
N VAL A 70 12.87 -3.88 -1.28
CA VAL A 70 13.08 -4.74 -0.11
C VAL A 70 14.11 -5.82 -0.46
N TYR A 71 15.17 -5.91 0.33
CA TYR A 71 16.25 -6.90 0.18
C TYR A 71 16.40 -7.67 1.48
N GLY A 72 15.70 -8.80 1.60
CA GLY A 72 15.67 -9.53 2.87
C GLY A 72 15.09 -8.63 3.96
N ASN A 73 15.87 -8.31 4.99
CA ASN A 73 15.43 -7.46 6.12
C ASN A 73 15.81 -5.97 5.96
N GLU A 74 16.35 -5.58 4.82
CA GLU A 74 16.66 -4.20 4.51
C GLU A 74 15.61 -3.62 3.56
N ILE A 75 15.14 -2.41 3.87
CA ILE A 75 14.17 -1.66 3.09
C ILE A 75 14.86 -0.35 2.71
N HIS A 76 14.90 -0.08 1.41
CA HIS A 76 15.55 1.09 0.83
C HIS A 76 14.50 1.89 0.08
N PHE A 77 14.43 3.20 0.30
CA PHE A 77 13.51 4.08 -0.41
C PHE A 77 14.01 5.52 -0.45
N ALA A 78 13.43 6.33 -1.34
CA ALA A 78 13.65 7.77 -1.37
C ALA A 78 12.42 8.50 -0.83
N ARG A 79 12.63 9.54 -0.01
CA ARG A 79 11.56 10.42 0.47
C ARG A 79 12.03 11.86 0.47
N ARG A 80 11.11 12.80 0.24
CA ARG A 80 11.44 14.22 0.39
C ARG A 80 11.77 14.56 1.84
N ASP A 81 12.84 15.34 2.01
CA ASP A 81 13.15 15.97 3.28
C ASP A 81 12.38 17.30 3.45
N GLY A 82 12.60 17.99 4.58
CA GLY A 82 11.98 19.28 4.86
C GLY A 82 12.37 20.41 3.90
N SER A 83 13.38 20.20 3.04
CA SER A 83 13.79 21.13 1.98
C SER A 83 13.10 20.85 0.63
N GLY A 84 12.48 19.67 0.49
CA GLY A 84 11.82 19.22 -0.74
C GLY A 84 12.71 18.34 -1.64
N GLU A 85 13.98 18.17 -1.30
CA GLU A 85 14.91 17.27 -1.98
C GLU A 85 14.64 15.81 -1.58
N HIS A 86 14.82 14.87 -2.52
CA HIS A 86 14.72 13.45 -2.21
C HIS A 86 16.01 12.97 -1.54
N VAL A 87 15.88 12.39 -0.36
CA VAL A 87 16.97 11.75 0.37
C VAL A 87 16.71 10.25 0.50
N GLU A 88 17.78 9.48 0.47
CA GLU A 88 17.73 8.02 0.60
C GLU A 88 17.56 7.63 2.07
N TRP A 89 16.67 6.68 2.30
CA TRP A 89 16.37 6.06 3.58
C TRP A 89 16.67 4.58 3.52
N GLU A 90 17.24 4.09 4.60
CA GLU A 90 17.51 2.68 4.83
C GLU A 90 16.89 2.27 6.17
N VAL A 91 16.11 1.19 6.15
CA VAL A 91 15.53 0.57 7.35
C VAL A 91 15.98 -0.87 7.41
N ARG A 92 16.59 -1.26 8.52
CA ARG A 92 17.03 -2.62 8.77
C ARG A 92 16.17 -3.22 9.88
N ILE A 93 15.41 -4.25 9.57
CA ILE A 93 14.62 -5.00 10.56
C ILE A 93 15.60 -5.90 11.35
N ASP A 94 15.74 -5.60 12.63
CA ASP A 94 16.57 -6.33 13.58
C ASP A 94 15.86 -7.57 14.10
N SER A 95 14.57 -7.46 14.41
CA SER A 95 13.74 -8.58 14.84
C SER A 95 12.26 -8.37 14.56
N LEU A 96 11.56 -9.49 14.39
CA LEU A 96 10.10 -9.58 14.33
C LEU A 96 9.67 -10.59 15.41
N SER A 97 8.57 -10.32 16.09
CA SER A 97 7.90 -11.34 16.90
C SER A 97 6.39 -11.22 16.77
N VAL A 98 5.70 -12.35 16.83
CA VAL A 98 4.24 -12.44 16.88
C VAL A 98 3.86 -13.23 18.12
N GLU A 99 3.09 -12.61 19.00
CA GLU A 99 2.81 -13.13 20.34
C GLU A 99 1.33 -12.99 20.67
N PRO A 100 0.76 -13.91 21.48
CA PRO A 100 -0.57 -13.73 22.04
C PRO A 100 -0.66 -12.41 22.82
N TRP A 101 -1.71 -11.64 22.57
CA TRP A 101 -2.00 -10.38 23.25
C TRP A 101 -3.22 -10.56 24.16
N ALA A 102 -3.16 -9.99 25.36
CA ALA A 102 -4.22 -10.11 26.36
C ALA A 102 -5.08 -8.83 26.44
N GLY A 103 -5.13 -8.04 25.36
CA GLY A 103 -5.92 -6.82 25.29
C GLY A 103 -7.33 -7.07 24.77
N ASP A 104 -8.23 -6.11 25.00
CA ASP A 104 -9.63 -6.21 24.58
C ASP A 104 -9.84 -6.05 23.06
N GLU A 105 -8.83 -5.55 22.34
CA GLU A 105 -8.93 -5.15 20.92
C GLU A 105 -8.40 -6.20 19.94
N ALA A 106 -7.49 -7.08 20.37
CA ALA A 106 -6.90 -8.13 19.53
C ALA A 106 -6.33 -9.27 20.39
N ASP A 107 -6.35 -10.49 19.84
CA ASP A 107 -5.77 -11.67 20.50
C ASP A 107 -4.29 -11.88 20.14
N VAL A 108 -3.76 -11.14 19.16
CA VAL A 108 -2.40 -11.29 18.65
C VAL A 108 -1.76 -9.92 18.42
N ALA A 109 -0.52 -9.75 18.87
CA ALA A 109 0.30 -8.58 18.65
C ALA A 109 1.59 -8.95 17.91
N GLY A 110 2.00 -8.07 17.01
CA GLY A 110 3.27 -8.12 16.30
C GLY A 110 4.20 -7.04 16.83
N ARG A 111 5.47 -7.36 17.04
CA ARG A 111 6.52 -6.40 17.41
C ARG A 111 7.56 -6.33 16.31
N VAL A 112 7.96 -5.11 15.95
CA VAL A 112 9.05 -4.86 15.02
C VAL A 112 10.11 -4.02 15.70
N VAL A 113 11.36 -4.51 15.70
CA VAL A 113 12.54 -3.74 16.08
C VAL A 113 13.35 -3.46 14.83
N SER A 114 13.70 -2.20 14.61
CA SER A 114 14.36 -1.73 13.39
C SER A 114 15.34 -0.59 13.64
N GLY A 115 16.45 -0.62 12.90
CA GLY A 115 17.37 0.50 12.76
C GLY A 115 17.01 1.35 11.54
N TRP A 116 17.10 2.66 11.67
CA TRP A 116 16.78 3.62 10.61
C TRP A 116 17.99 4.48 10.29
N SER A 117 18.20 4.78 9.02
CA SER A 117 19.24 5.69 8.54
C SER A 117 18.72 6.58 7.41
N VAL A 118 19.22 7.81 7.34
CA VAL A 118 18.93 8.76 6.26
C VAL A 118 20.23 9.32 5.69
N ALA A 119 20.39 9.23 4.37
CA ALA A 119 21.63 9.58 3.67
C ALA A 119 22.89 8.96 4.33
N GLY A 120 22.78 7.67 4.71
CA GLY A 120 23.86 6.92 5.37
C GLY A 120 24.13 7.32 6.83
N ARG A 121 23.32 8.20 7.43
CA ARG A 121 23.45 8.58 8.84
C ARG A 121 22.38 7.89 9.68
N PRO A 122 22.75 7.14 10.73
CA PRO A 122 21.78 6.53 11.64
C PRO A 122 20.90 7.57 12.33
N VAL A 123 19.61 7.27 12.44
CA VAL A 123 18.66 7.95 13.32
C VAL A 123 19.05 7.64 14.77
N SER A 124 19.18 8.67 15.59
CA SER A 124 19.52 8.55 17.00
C SER A 124 18.30 8.13 17.83
N VAL A 125 18.55 7.19 18.74
CA VAL A 125 17.55 6.63 19.66
C VAL A 125 18.22 6.42 21.01
N GLU A 126 17.78 7.16 22.02
CA GLU A 126 18.32 7.12 23.37
C GLU A 126 17.18 6.89 24.38
N VAL A 127 17.31 5.85 25.21
CA VAL A 127 16.37 5.60 26.31
C VAL A 127 16.91 6.26 27.56
N GLY A 128 16.26 7.34 27.99
CA GLY A 128 16.60 8.08 29.20
C GLY A 128 15.61 7.83 30.35
N PRO A 129 15.91 8.36 31.56
CA PRO A 129 15.00 8.28 32.71
C PRO A 129 13.66 8.99 32.48
N ASN A 130 13.58 9.88 31.48
CA ASN A 130 12.37 10.61 31.11
C ASN A 130 11.65 10.04 29.87
N GLY A 131 12.07 8.86 29.39
CA GLY A 131 11.50 8.21 28.20
C GLY A 131 12.47 8.18 27.02
N LEU A 132 11.90 7.92 25.83
CA LEU A 132 12.62 7.81 24.56
C LEU A 132 12.94 9.21 24.01
N VAL A 133 14.22 9.45 23.70
CA VAL A 133 14.68 10.62 22.93
C VAL A 133 15.12 10.11 21.56
N THR A 134 14.55 10.63 20.50
CA THR A 134 14.91 10.24 19.14
C THR A 134 14.81 11.42 18.19
N ASP A 135 15.67 11.43 17.16
CA ASP A 135 15.55 12.33 16.01
C ASP A 135 14.68 11.73 14.89
N MET A 136 13.94 10.64 15.18
CA MET A 136 12.97 10.07 14.27
C MET A 136 11.99 11.15 13.79
N PRO A 137 11.80 11.31 12.48
CA PRO A 137 10.88 12.32 11.97
C PRO A 137 9.44 12.02 12.39
N ILE A 138 8.67 13.10 12.61
CA ILE A 138 7.25 13.03 13.00
C ILE A 138 6.43 12.19 12.00
N TRP A 139 6.71 12.25 10.70
CA TRP A 139 5.94 11.47 9.71
C TRP A 139 6.05 9.95 9.90
N VAL A 140 7.17 9.46 10.45
CA VAL A 140 7.33 8.04 10.81
C VAL A 140 6.46 7.73 12.01
N LEU A 141 6.51 8.58 13.04
CA LEU A 141 5.77 8.42 14.29
C LEU A 141 4.25 8.53 14.08
N ASP A 142 3.79 9.48 13.26
CA ASP A 142 2.38 9.66 12.90
C ASP A 142 1.83 8.48 12.10
N ALA A 143 2.69 7.72 11.43
CA ALA A 143 2.34 6.47 10.75
C ALA A 143 2.33 5.25 11.69
N GLY A 144 2.50 5.44 13.01
CA GLY A 144 2.59 4.34 13.99
C GLY A 144 3.92 3.59 13.97
N LEU A 145 4.91 4.08 13.20
CA LEU A 145 6.21 3.45 13.06
C LEU A 145 7.23 4.07 14.01
N ALA A 146 8.18 3.25 14.47
CA ALA A 146 9.26 3.66 15.36
C ALA A 146 10.42 2.64 15.30
N PRO A 147 11.59 2.96 15.88
CA PRO A 147 12.68 1.97 16.02
C PRO A 147 12.23 0.70 16.74
N GLU A 148 11.28 0.84 17.64
CA GLU A 148 10.50 -0.27 18.17
C GLU A 148 9.02 0.10 18.11
N CYS A 149 8.23 -0.67 17.35
CA CYS A 149 6.80 -0.45 17.17
C CYS A 149 6.02 -1.77 17.28
N TRP A 150 4.71 -1.63 17.48
CA TRP A 150 3.78 -2.74 17.65
C TRP A 150 2.62 -2.58 16.67
N ALA A 151 2.11 -3.71 16.20
CA ALA A 151 0.88 -3.78 15.42
C ALA A 151 -0.06 -4.80 16.06
N LEU A 152 -1.36 -4.57 15.95
CA LEU A 152 -2.39 -5.50 16.42
C LEU A 152 -3.03 -6.20 15.25
N TRP A 153 -3.26 -7.51 15.36
CA TRP A 153 -3.91 -8.27 14.31
C TRP A 153 -5.43 -8.11 14.39
N ASP A 154 -6.03 -7.64 13.30
CA ASP A 154 -7.48 -7.62 13.11
C ASP A 154 -7.92 -8.95 12.45
N GLU A 155 -8.58 -9.80 13.24
CA GLU A 155 -9.08 -11.09 12.78
C GLU A 155 -10.23 -11.00 11.76
N GLU A 156 -11.01 -9.92 11.78
CA GLU A 156 -12.12 -9.71 10.85
C GLU A 156 -11.60 -9.22 9.50
N ALA A 157 -10.72 -8.22 9.52
CA ALA A 157 -10.13 -7.64 8.32
C ALA A 157 -8.96 -8.48 7.76
N LYS A 158 -8.39 -9.38 8.57
CA LYS A 158 -7.19 -10.17 8.24
C LYS A 158 -5.99 -9.29 7.89
N THR A 159 -5.78 -8.27 8.71
CA THR A 159 -4.74 -7.25 8.52
C THR A 159 -4.11 -6.82 9.84
N TRP A 160 -2.88 -6.31 9.78
CA TRP A 160 -2.24 -5.64 10.91
C TRP A 160 -2.65 -4.17 10.97
N GLY A 161 -3.03 -3.69 12.16
CA GLY A 161 -3.27 -2.28 12.48
C GLY A 161 -2.11 -1.67 13.25
N TRP A 162 -1.65 -0.48 12.82
CA TRP A 162 -0.53 0.28 13.37
C TRP A 162 -1.00 1.52 14.13
#